data_AF-A0A7I8ETM1-F1
#
_entry.id   AF-A0A7I8ETM1-F1
#
_cell.length_a   1.000
_cell.length_b   1.000
_cell.length_c   1.000
_cell.angle_alpha   90.00
_cell.angle_beta   90.00
_cell.angle_gamma   90.00
#
_symmetry.space_group_name_H-M   'P 1'
#
loop_
_entity.id
_entity.type
_entity.pdbx_description
1 polymer ?
#
loop_
_entity_poly.entity_id
_entity_poly.type
_entity_poly.pdbx_seq_one_letter_code
_entity_poly.pdbx_strand_id
1 'polypeptide(L)'
;MLAYPTLYVERWLLFRPITRADCVLERWARLGDVDISILLMGIVGAFFLLLSYRRRTFLTYVIIFFGCIAAEMIGKRLILQFVPSSMGNALNMLRCPQLATESYAIRHLTTFGMAWDIPRPPQILSIITRKVAMQPIVIDAHAIDDYGYPSGHAIRAMFIGLVACWLAYHHLGRWPVLRRCVIVLLVLLSFGVGFVQFYISYHLWSDVLGGYLIGAGAACCTIELLLSDKLQRWRK
;
A
#
# COMPACT_ATOMS: atom_id res chain seq x y z
N MET A 1 3.00 12.54 -20.25
CA MET A 1 2.46 13.85 -19.80
C MET A 1 1.50 13.75 -18.59
N LEU A 2 1.63 12.75 -17.71
CA LEU A 2 0.82 12.65 -16.47
C LEU A 2 1.55 13.16 -15.20
N ALA A 3 2.81 13.59 -15.32
CA ALA A 3 3.66 13.92 -14.18
C ALA A 3 3.36 15.29 -13.54
N TYR A 4 2.86 16.28 -14.30
CA TYR A 4 2.71 17.63 -13.77
C TYR A 4 1.64 17.74 -12.68
N PRO A 5 0.42 17.17 -12.83
CA PRO A 5 -0.60 17.22 -11.79
C PRO A 5 -0.22 16.44 -10.52
N THR A 6 0.48 15.31 -10.66
CA THR A 6 0.89 14.49 -9.51
C THR A 6 1.92 15.22 -8.65
N LEU A 7 2.87 15.94 -9.27
CA LEU A 7 3.86 16.74 -8.54
C LEU A 7 3.23 17.85 -7.68
N TYR A 8 2.08 18.41 -8.06
CA TYR A 8 1.37 19.35 -7.19
C TYR A 8 0.81 18.69 -5.93
N VAL A 9 0.30 17.45 -6.07
CA VAL A 9 -0.20 16.66 -4.93
C VAL A 9 0.95 16.29 -4.00
N GLU A 10 2.08 15.84 -4.55
CA GLU A 10 3.28 15.54 -3.76
C GLU A 10 3.84 16.77 -3.04
N ARG A 11 3.83 17.92 -3.70
CA ARG A 11 4.28 19.19 -3.10
C ARG A 11 3.49 19.55 -1.84
N TRP A 12 2.21 19.16 -1.78
CA TRP A 12 1.39 19.37 -0.59
C TRP A 12 1.93 18.61 0.63
N LEU A 13 2.49 17.41 0.44
CA LEU A 13 3.09 16.63 1.54
C LEU A 13 4.26 17.37 2.20
N LEU A 14 5.03 18.13 1.43
CA LEU A 14 6.19 18.87 1.94
C LEU A 14 5.84 20.01 2.89
N PHE A 15 4.58 20.49 2.89
CA PHE A 15 4.13 21.54 3.80
C PHE A 15 3.82 21.06 5.21
N ARG A 16 3.63 19.74 5.39
CA ARG A 16 3.22 19.16 6.67
C ARG A 16 4.36 19.14 7.69
N PRO A 17 4.06 19.17 8.99
CA PRO A 17 5.07 18.95 10.02
C PRO A 17 5.51 17.48 10.06
N ILE A 18 6.81 17.25 10.21
CA ILE A 18 7.35 15.91 10.45
C ILE A 18 7.22 15.60 11.94
N THR A 19 6.67 14.43 12.24
CA THR A 19 6.32 13.97 13.58
C THR A 19 6.91 12.59 13.86
N ARG A 20 6.81 12.12 15.11
CA ARG A 20 7.21 10.75 15.46
C ARG A 20 6.26 9.69 14.88
N ALA A 21 5.02 10.08 14.56
CA ALA A 21 4.04 9.18 13.95
C ALA A 21 4.46 8.75 12.55
N ASP A 22 5.23 9.57 11.82
CA ASP A 22 5.75 9.22 10.50
C ASP A 22 6.61 7.94 10.53
N CYS A 23 7.34 7.69 11.63
CA CYS A 23 8.15 6.48 11.82
C CYS A 23 7.29 5.22 12.04
N VAL A 24 6.15 5.35 12.74
CA VAL A 24 5.17 4.27 12.90
C VAL A 24 4.55 3.95 11.54
N LEU A 25 4.15 4.99 10.81
CA LEU A 25 3.58 4.85 9.48
C LEU A 25 4.57 4.22 8.50
N GLU A 26 5.85 4.60 8.54
CA GLU A 26 6.90 3.95 7.75
C GLU A 26 6.96 2.44 8.03
N ARG A 27 6.80 2.03 9.28
CA ARG A 27 6.80 0.62 9.64
C ARG A 27 5.54 -0.10 9.17
N TRP A 28 4.38 0.54 9.30
CA TRP A 28 3.11 0.00 8.82
C TRP A 28 3.03 -0.08 7.29
N ALA A 29 3.75 0.79 6.59
CA ALA A 29 3.88 0.76 5.14
C ALA A 29 4.40 -0.61 4.64
N ARG A 30 5.29 -1.23 5.42
CA ARG A 30 5.87 -2.55 5.12
C ARG A 30 4.86 -3.70 5.14
N LEU A 31 3.65 -3.50 5.68
CA LEU A 31 2.60 -4.53 5.60
C LEU A 31 2.26 -4.92 4.16
N GLY A 32 2.50 -4.03 3.20
CA GLY A 32 2.34 -4.34 1.78
C GLY A 32 3.58 -4.98 1.13
N ASP A 33 4.67 -5.23 1.86
CA ASP A 33 5.87 -5.90 1.32
C ASP A 33 5.50 -7.29 0.78
N VAL A 34 6.29 -7.79 -0.18
CA VAL A 34 6.01 -9.06 -0.86
C VAL A 34 5.96 -10.21 0.14
N ASP A 35 6.90 -10.26 1.09
CA ASP A 35 7.00 -11.35 2.08
C ASP A 35 5.76 -11.43 2.97
N ILE A 36 5.31 -10.29 3.51
CA ILE A 36 4.11 -10.22 4.35
C ILE A 36 2.86 -10.49 3.51
N SER A 37 2.81 -9.99 2.28
CA SER A 37 1.68 -10.21 1.38
C SER A 37 1.52 -11.68 0.99
N ILE A 38 2.62 -12.43 0.81
CA ILE A 38 2.59 -13.88 0.56
C ILE A 38 2.00 -14.60 1.77
N LEU A 39 2.39 -14.22 2.99
CA LEU A 39 1.81 -14.79 4.22
C LEU A 39 0.30 -14.52 4.30
N LEU A 40 -0.12 -13.27 4.09
CA LEU A 40 -1.53 -12.88 4.11
C LEU A 40 -2.34 -13.59 3.02
N MET A 41 -1.78 -13.73 1.82
CA MET A 41 -2.35 -14.51 0.73
C MET A 41 -2.52 -15.97 1.12
N GLY A 42 -1.52 -16.57 1.77
CA GLY A 42 -1.59 -17.93 2.31
C GLY A 42 -2.72 -18.10 3.34
N ILE A 43 -2.90 -17.13 4.24
CA ILE A 43 -3.98 -17.13 5.24
C ILE A 43 -5.35 -17.09 4.56
N VAL A 44 -5.57 -16.16 3.63
CA VAL A 44 -6.84 -16.05 2.87
C VAL A 44 -7.08 -17.31 2.03
N GLY A 45 -6.03 -17.85 1.40
CA GLY A 45 -6.07 -19.11 0.66
C GLY A 45 -6.43 -20.31 1.54
N ALA A 46 -5.93 -20.38 2.77
CA ALA A 46 -6.30 -21.42 3.74
C ALA A 46 -7.80 -21.33 4.10
N PHE A 47 -8.37 -20.13 4.22
CA PHE A 47 -9.81 -19.96 4.41
C PHE A 47 -10.62 -20.53 3.23
N PHE A 48 -10.13 -20.44 1.99
CA PHE A 48 -10.82 -21.07 0.86
C PHE A 48 -10.91 -22.59 1.02
N LEU A 49 -9.82 -23.22 1.48
CA LEU A 49 -9.78 -24.67 1.73
C LEU A 49 -10.70 -25.06 2.89
N LEU A 50 -10.67 -24.32 4.00
CA LEU A 50 -11.53 -24.56 5.17
C LEU A 50 -13.02 -24.42 4.84
N LEU A 51 -13.38 -23.43 4.02
CA LEU A 51 -14.75 -23.20 3.55
C LEU A 51 -15.13 -24.10 2.36
N SER A 52 -14.27 -25.07 2.06
CA SER A 52 -14.43 -26.13 1.06
C SER A 52 -14.59 -25.61 -0.37
N TYR A 53 -14.17 -24.37 -0.70
CA TYR A 53 -14.23 -23.85 -2.09
C TYR A 53 -13.47 -24.77 -3.06
N ARG A 54 -13.78 -24.71 -4.36
CA ARG A 54 -13.13 -25.59 -5.33
C ARG A 54 -11.63 -25.32 -5.40
N ARG A 55 -10.84 -26.38 -5.56
CA ARG A 55 -9.39 -26.28 -5.77
C ARG A 55 -9.03 -25.34 -6.93
N ARG A 56 -9.85 -25.30 -7.99
CA ARG A 56 -9.68 -24.38 -9.12
C ARG A 56 -9.68 -22.91 -8.68
N THR A 57 -10.58 -22.52 -7.79
CA THR A 57 -10.72 -21.14 -7.31
C THR A 57 -9.52 -20.72 -6.47
N PHE A 58 -8.99 -21.62 -5.63
CA PHE A 58 -7.72 -21.40 -4.93
C PHE A 58 -6.55 -21.24 -5.90
N LEU A 59 -6.41 -22.12 -6.89
CA LEU A 59 -5.33 -22.01 -7.89
C LEU A 59 -5.41 -20.70 -8.68
N THR A 60 -6.61 -20.29 -9.10
CA THR A 60 -6.78 -19.03 -9.82
C THR A 60 -6.46 -17.82 -8.95
N TYR A 61 -6.85 -17.83 -7.67
CA TYR A 61 -6.46 -16.79 -6.71
C TYR A 61 -4.94 -16.64 -6.59
N VAL A 62 -4.22 -17.76 -6.46
CA VAL A 62 -2.76 -17.77 -6.41
C VAL A 62 -2.15 -17.25 -7.71
N ILE A 63 -2.65 -17.69 -8.87
CA ILE A 63 -2.18 -17.22 -10.18
C ILE A 63 -2.38 -15.71 -10.35
N ILE A 64 -3.56 -15.19 -10.01
CA ILE A 64 -3.86 -13.76 -10.10
C ILE A 64 -2.95 -12.96 -9.16
N PHE A 65 -2.68 -13.46 -7.95
CA PHE A 65 -1.76 -12.82 -7.01
C PHE A 65 -0.34 -12.69 -7.59
N PHE A 66 0.22 -13.77 -8.16
CA PHE A 66 1.53 -13.69 -8.81
C PHE A 66 1.50 -12.83 -10.08
N GLY A 67 0.38 -12.82 -10.80
CA GLY A 67 0.14 -11.88 -11.91
C GLY A 67 0.20 -10.42 -11.48
N CYS A 68 -0.31 -10.09 -10.28
CA CYS A 68 -0.19 -8.75 -9.70
C CYS A 68 1.26 -8.34 -9.42
N ILE A 69 2.08 -9.27 -8.91
CA ILE A 69 3.53 -9.03 -8.69
C ILE A 69 4.23 -8.83 -10.04
N ALA A 70 3.90 -9.64 -11.05
CA ALA A 70 4.45 -9.47 -12.39
C ALA A 70 4.04 -8.11 -13.00
N ALA A 71 2.80 -7.67 -12.80
CA ALA A 71 2.32 -6.36 -13.26
C ALA A 71 3.10 -5.20 -12.62
N GLU A 72 3.42 -5.28 -11.32
CA GLU A 72 4.34 -4.33 -10.67
C GLU A 72 5.71 -4.34 -11.34
N MET A 73 6.34 -5.52 -11.47
CA MET A 73 7.68 -5.63 -12.04
C MET A 73 7.77 -5.10 -13.48
N ILE A 74 6.74 -5.35 -14.29
CA ILE A 74 6.66 -4.88 -15.67
C ILE A 74 6.41 -3.36 -15.70
N GLY A 75 5.48 -2.86 -14.90
CA GLY A 75 5.17 -1.43 -14.81
C GLY A 75 6.40 -0.61 -14.45
N LYS A 76 7.18 -1.07 -13.46
CA LYS A 76 8.43 -0.44 -13.03
C LYS A 76 9.53 -0.42 -14.09
N ARG A 77 9.41 -1.19 -15.17
CA ARG A 77 10.37 -1.17 -16.30
C ARG A 77 9.88 -0.34 -17.47
N LEU A 78 8.56 -0.22 -17.63
CA LEU A 78 7.95 0.41 -18.81
C LEU A 78 7.56 1.86 -18.57
N ILE A 79 7.22 2.22 -17.33
CA ILE A 79 6.65 3.53 -16.99
C ILE A 79 7.67 4.31 -16.20
N LEU A 80 8.37 5.20 -16.90
CA LEU A 80 9.29 6.15 -16.32
C LEU A 80 8.53 7.39 -15.83
N GLN A 81 8.82 7.82 -14.61
CA GLN A 81 8.32 9.06 -14.03
C GLN A 81 9.48 10.00 -13.73
N PHE A 82 9.25 11.30 -13.94
CA PHE A 82 10.26 12.33 -13.70
C PHE A 82 9.90 13.10 -12.45
N VAL A 83 10.80 13.07 -11.46
CA VAL A 83 10.69 13.86 -10.24
C VAL A 83 11.88 14.82 -10.16
N PRO A 84 11.67 16.13 -9.98
CA PRO A 84 12.77 17.08 -9.80
C PRO A 84 13.67 16.67 -8.64
N SER A 85 14.99 16.78 -8.82
CA SER A 85 16.00 16.31 -7.86
C SER A 85 15.83 16.91 -6.46
N SER A 86 15.56 18.21 -6.37
CA SER A 86 15.32 18.94 -5.12
C SER A 86 14.09 18.39 -4.37
N MET A 87 13.03 18.08 -5.11
CA MET A 87 11.79 17.56 -4.59
C MET A 87 11.94 16.10 -4.13
N GLY A 88 12.59 15.25 -4.93
CA GLY A 88 12.87 13.86 -4.55
C GLY A 88 13.69 13.76 -3.27
N ASN A 89 14.71 14.61 -3.12
CA ASN A 89 15.50 14.68 -1.88
C ASN A 89 14.66 15.14 -0.68
N ALA A 90 13.78 16.13 -0.87
CA ALA A 90 12.88 16.60 0.20
C ALA A 90 11.81 15.57 0.58
N LEU A 91 11.31 14.78 -0.38
CA LEU A 91 10.39 13.68 -0.12
C LEU A 91 11.09 12.57 0.67
N ASN A 92 12.32 12.18 0.29
CA ASN A 92 13.11 11.19 1.03
C ASN A 92 13.32 11.56 2.51
N MET A 93 13.36 12.85 2.84
CA MET A 93 13.44 13.32 4.22
C MET A 93 12.19 13.02 5.07
N LEU A 94 11.04 12.75 4.47
CA LEU A 94 9.81 12.35 5.17
C LEU A 94 9.85 10.88 5.66
N ARG A 95 10.79 10.07 5.18
CA ARG A 95 10.94 8.63 5.47
C ARG A 95 11.69 8.35 6.77
N CYS A 96 11.30 9.05 7.85
CA CYS A 96 11.85 8.97 9.22
C CYS A 96 13.32 8.44 9.32
N PRO A 97 14.32 9.24 8.92
CA PRO A 97 15.73 8.83 8.99
C PRO A 97 16.20 8.47 10.42
N GLN A 98 15.50 8.97 11.45
CA GLN A 98 15.84 8.71 12.85
C GLN A 98 15.76 7.22 13.22
N LEU A 99 14.89 6.45 12.57
CA LEU A 99 14.70 5.04 12.91
C LEU A 99 15.88 4.17 12.45
N ALA A 100 16.68 4.65 11.48
CA ALA A 100 17.81 3.92 10.92
C ALA A 100 18.97 3.72 11.92
N THR A 101 19.12 4.61 12.90
CA THR A 101 20.19 4.56 13.92
C THR A 101 19.75 3.87 15.22
N GLU A 102 18.47 3.55 15.38
CA GLU A 102 17.93 3.00 16.62
C GLU A 102 18.07 1.48 16.72
N SER A 103 18.05 0.98 17.97
CA SER A 103 18.14 -0.43 18.32
C SER A 103 16.98 -1.26 17.76
N TYR A 104 17.19 -2.57 17.62
CA TYR A 104 16.17 -3.50 17.13
C TYR A 104 14.89 -3.48 17.98
N ALA A 105 15.03 -3.38 19.31
CA ALA A 105 13.89 -3.34 20.23
C ALA A 105 12.95 -2.15 19.95
N ILE A 106 13.51 -0.95 19.76
CA ILE A 106 12.73 0.26 19.45
C ILE A 106 12.02 0.12 18.10
N ARG A 107 12.67 -0.48 17.09
CA ARG A 107 12.05 -0.75 15.78
C ARG A 107 10.85 -1.68 15.89
N HIS A 108 10.90 -2.69 16.76
CA HIS A 108 9.77 -3.58 17.00
C HIS A 108 8.64 -2.89 17.75
N LEU A 109 8.94 -2.14 18.80
CA LEU A 109 7.95 -1.36 19.55
C LEU A 109 7.21 -0.35 18.64
N THR A 110 7.96 0.28 17.72
CA THR A 110 7.40 1.19 16.71
C THR A 110 6.38 0.50 15.81
N THR A 111 6.56 -0.81 15.52
CA THR A 111 5.59 -1.59 14.73
C THR A 111 4.23 -1.68 15.45
N PHE A 112 4.23 -1.71 16.77
CA PHE A 112 3.02 -1.71 17.61
C PHE A 112 2.45 -0.31 17.85
N GLY A 113 2.98 0.73 17.19
CA GLY A 113 2.52 2.11 17.32
C GLY A 113 3.14 2.87 18.49
N MET A 114 4.13 2.30 19.17
CA MET A 114 4.82 2.96 20.28
C MET A 114 5.86 3.94 19.74
N ALA A 115 5.45 5.20 19.52
CA ALA A 115 6.31 6.27 19.00
C ALA A 115 7.02 7.10 20.10
N TRP A 116 6.80 6.81 21.38
CA TRP A 116 7.23 7.68 22.49
C TRP A 116 8.75 7.70 22.69
N ASP A 117 9.39 6.56 22.46
CA ASP A 117 10.84 6.37 22.63
C ASP A 117 11.66 6.85 21.43
N ILE A 118 11.00 7.23 20.33
CA ILE A 118 11.68 7.72 19.13
C ILE A 118 12.16 9.16 19.37
N PRO A 119 13.42 9.49 19.05
CA PRO A 119 13.90 10.87 19.15
C PRO A 119 13.06 11.82 18.27
N ARG A 120 12.90 13.07 18.73
CA ARG A 120 12.14 14.06 17.96
C ARG A 120 12.85 14.35 16.63
N PRO A 121 12.10 14.54 15.52
CA PRO A 121 12.71 14.92 14.25
C PRO A 121 13.47 16.24 14.39
N PRO A 122 14.66 16.37 13.77
CA PRO A 122 15.41 17.61 13.81
C PRO A 122 14.62 18.71 13.08
N GLN A 123 14.44 19.85 13.73
CA GLN A 123 13.60 20.94 13.18
C GLN A 123 14.08 21.42 11.81
N ILE A 124 15.39 21.35 11.55
CA ILE A 124 16.00 21.71 10.26
C ILE A 124 15.34 20.99 9.08
N LEU A 125 14.87 19.76 9.29
CA LEU A 125 14.23 18.95 8.26
C LEU A 125 12.94 19.60 7.76
N SER A 126 12.11 20.06 8.70
CA SER A 126 10.85 20.76 8.39
C SER A 126 11.06 22.11 7.70
N ILE A 127 12.19 22.78 7.97
CA ILE A 127 12.56 24.05 7.33
C ILE A 127 12.96 23.78 5.87
N ILE A 128 13.78 22.75 5.64
CA ILE A 128 14.26 22.37 4.31
C ILE A 128 13.08 21.93 3.43
N THR A 129 12.23 21.01 3.91
CA THR A 129 11.09 20.50 3.13
C THR A 129 10.14 21.63 2.75
N ARG A 130 9.82 22.53 3.69
CA ARG A 130 8.96 23.68 3.43
C ARG A 130 9.59 24.67 2.45
N LYS A 131 10.90 24.88 2.51
CA LYS A 131 11.62 25.74 1.55
C LYS A 131 11.51 25.18 0.12
N VAL A 132 11.70 23.87 -0.05
CA VAL A 132 11.53 23.19 -1.34
C VAL A 132 10.07 23.26 -1.80
N ALA A 133 9.11 23.13 -0.89
CA ALA A 133 7.68 23.26 -1.19
C ALA A 133 7.28 24.63 -1.74
N MET A 134 8.05 25.69 -1.53
CA MET A 134 7.78 27.02 -2.08
C MET A 134 8.45 27.27 -3.43
N GLN A 135 9.37 26.41 -3.85
CA GLN A 135 10.07 26.57 -5.12
C GLN A 135 9.14 26.22 -6.31
N PRO A 136 9.36 26.87 -7.48
CA PRO A 136 8.67 26.48 -8.69
C PRO A 136 9.06 25.06 -9.10
N ILE A 137 8.10 24.29 -9.62
CA ILE A 137 8.34 22.94 -10.14
C ILE A 137 9.01 23.10 -11.51
N VAL A 138 10.34 23.01 -11.52
CA VAL A 138 11.16 23.01 -12.72
C VAL A 138 11.68 21.59 -12.92
N ILE A 139 11.35 20.98 -14.05
CA ILE A 139 11.93 19.69 -14.42
C ILE A 139 13.32 20.00 -14.99
N ASP A 140 14.34 19.70 -14.20
CA ASP A 140 15.74 19.92 -14.55
C ASP A 140 16.29 18.75 -15.39
N ALA A 141 17.41 18.98 -16.07
CA ALA A 141 18.15 17.93 -16.75
C ALA A 141 18.73 16.87 -15.77
N HIS A 142 18.64 17.13 -14.46
CA HIS A 142 19.03 16.23 -13.38
C HIS A 142 17.82 15.57 -12.69
N ALA A 143 16.64 15.56 -13.34
CA ALA A 143 15.46 14.92 -12.80
C ALA A 143 15.79 13.45 -12.48
N ILE A 144 15.32 12.99 -11.32
CA ILE A 144 15.50 11.61 -10.89
C ILE A 144 14.49 10.77 -11.67
N ASP A 145 15.01 9.77 -12.38
CA ASP A 145 14.22 8.70 -12.98
C ASP A 145 13.60 7.88 -11.85
N ASP A 146 12.30 8.06 -11.64
CA ASP A 146 11.52 7.29 -10.67
C ASP A 146 10.80 6.13 -11.39
N TYR A 147 11.08 4.92 -10.93
CA TYR A 147 10.48 3.67 -11.40
C TYR A 147 9.51 3.13 -10.34
N GLY A 148 8.70 4.03 -9.76
CA GLY A 148 7.75 3.75 -8.70
C GLY A 148 6.43 3.13 -9.17
N TYR A 149 6.03 3.37 -10.43
CA TYR A 149 4.71 2.98 -10.94
C TYR A 149 4.64 1.52 -11.43
N PRO A 150 3.56 0.78 -11.11
CA PRO A 150 2.55 1.04 -10.08
C PRO A 150 3.04 0.59 -8.68
N SER A 151 2.38 1.08 -7.63
CA SER A 151 2.71 0.69 -6.26
C SER A 151 2.28 -0.76 -5.99
N GLY A 152 3.26 -1.66 -5.83
CA GLY A 152 3.03 -3.06 -5.47
C GLY A 152 2.27 -3.25 -4.17
N HIS A 153 2.58 -2.45 -3.16
CA HIS A 153 1.92 -2.46 -1.86
C HIS A 153 0.42 -2.16 -1.99
N ALA A 154 0.07 -1.14 -2.79
CA ALA A 154 -1.32 -0.79 -3.07
C ALA A 154 -2.04 -1.91 -3.83
N ILE A 155 -1.39 -2.53 -4.84
CA ILE A 155 -1.97 -3.66 -5.58
C ILE A 155 -2.31 -4.81 -4.62
N ARG A 156 -1.32 -5.28 -3.85
CA ARG A 156 -1.47 -6.46 -2.99
C ARG A 156 -2.45 -6.21 -1.85
N ALA A 157 -2.38 -5.07 -1.19
CA ALA A 157 -3.28 -4.71 -0.09
C ALA A 157 -4.74 -4.60 -0.57
N MET A 158 -4.97 -4.02 -1.75
CA MET A 158 -6.31 -3.93 -2.33
C MET A 158 -6.82 -5.31 -2.75
N PHE A 159 -5.99 -6.09 -3.44
CA PHE A 159 -6.35 -7.44 -3.89
C PHE A 159 -6.72 -8.37 -2.73
N ILE A 160 -5.81 -8.54 -1.76
CA ILE A 160 -6.01 -9.45 -0.63
C ILE A 160 -7.18 -8.98 0.23
N GLY A 161 -7.23 -7.69 0.55
CA GLY A 161 -8.25 -7.18 1.48
C GLY A 161 -9.65 -7.15 0.90
N LEU A 162 -9.84 -6.90 -0.41
CA LEU A 162 -11.17 -7.01 -1.05
C LEU A 162 -11.65 -8.47 -1.11
N VAL A 163 -10.77 -9.42 -1.42
CA VAL A 163 -11.11 -10.85 -1.39
C VAL A 163 -11.46 -11.29 0.04
N ALA A 164 -10.71 -10.84 1.04
CA ALA A 164 -11.00 -11.09 2.45
C ALA A 164 -12.33 -10.44 2.89
N CYS A 165 -12.63 -9.22 2.44
CA CYS A 165 -13.91 -8.54 2.68
C CYS A 165 -15.08 -9.37 2.14
N TRP A 166 -14.95 -9.90 0.92
CA TRP A 166 -15.98 -10.75 0.32
C TRP A 166 -16.23 -12.01 1.15
N LEU A 167 -15.17 -12.67 1.62
CA LEU A 167 -15.28 -13.83 2.51
C LEU A 167 -15.96 -13.47 3.84
N ALA A 168 -15.52 -12.40 4.49
CA ALA A 168 -16.09 -11.91 5.74
C ALA A 168 -17.58 -11.60 5.59
N TYR A 169 -17.97 -10.94 4.50
CA TYR A 169 -19.36 -10.61 4.22
C TYR A 169 -20.27 -11.85 4.12
N HIS A 170 -19.79 -12.90 3.46
CA HIS A 170 -20.59 -14.09 3.20
C HIS A 170 -20.57 -15.13 4.33
N HIS A 171 -19.52 -15.21 5.13
CA HIS A 171 -19.38 -16.26 6.15
C HIS A 171 -19.62 -15.78 7.58
N LEU A 172 -19.54 -14.47 7.86
CA LEU A 172 -19.83 -13.90 9.19
C LEU A 172 -21.29 -13.44 9.34
N GLY A 173 -22.21 -13.91 8.49
CA GLY A 173 -23.62 -13.48 8.51
C GLY A 173 -24.33 -13.68 9.84
N ARG A 174 -23.93 -14.69 10.63
CA ARG A 174 -24.45 -14.96 11.98
C ARG A 174 -24.04 -13.91 13.03
N TRP A 175 -23.00 -13.11 12.76
CA TRP A 175 -22.40 -12.17 13.71
C TRP A 175 -22.34 -10.78 13.07
N PRO A 176 -23.48 -10.05 12.97
CA PRO A 176 -23.59 -8.86 12.12
C PRO A 176 -22.66 -7.72 12.56
N VAL A 177 -22.45 -7.55 13.87
CA VAL A 177 -21.52 -6.54 14.42
C VAL A 177 -20.08 -6.90 14.08
N LEU A 178 -19.66 -8.13 14.39
CA LEU A 178 -18.32 -8.63 14.06
C LEU A 178 -18.04 -8.50 12.55
N ARG A 179 -19.00 -8.90 11.71
CA ARG A 179 -18.90 -8.75 10.25
C ARG A 179 -18.63 -7.31 9.84
N ARG A 180 -19.38 -6.33 10.38
CA ARG A 180 -19.17 -4.91 10.07
C ARG A 180 -17.80 -4.44 10.52
N CYS A 181 -17.40 -4.76 11.75
CA CYS A 181 -16.08 -4.39 12.28
C CYS A 181 -14.94 -4.97 11.42
N VAL A 182 -15.01 -6.25 11.06
CA VAL A 182 -14.01 -6.91 10.21
C VAL A 182 -13.95 -6.28 8.82
N ILE A 183 -15.09 -6.03 8.18
CA ILE A 183 -15.12 -5.38 6.85
C ILE A 183 -14.55 -3.97 6.93
N VAL A 184 -14.95 -3.16 7.91
CA VAL A 184 -14.41 -1.81 8.09
C VAL A 184 -12.91 -1.85 8.28
N LEU A 185 -12.40 -2.75 9.14
CA LEU A 185 -10.96 -2.92 9.35
C LEU A 185 -10.23 -3.32 8.06
N LEU A 186 -10.75 -4.30 7.32
CA LEU A 186 -10.14 -4.76 6.06
C LEU A 186 -10.13 -3.66 4.99
N VAL A 187 -11.22 -2.90 4.85
CA VAL A 187 -11.26 -1.73 3.95
C VAL A 187 -10.22 -0.69 4.38
N LEU A 188 -10.18 -0.35 5.67
CA LEU A 188 -9.19 0.59 6.20
C LEU A 188 -7.76 0.10 5.98
N LEU A 189 -7.48 -1.20 6.07
CA LEU A 189 -6.16 -1.76 5.78
C LEU A 189 -5.85 -1.73 4.28
N SER A 190 -6.79 -2.12 3.41
CA SER A 190 -6.62 -2.10 1.95
C SER A 190 -6.28 -0.72 1.41
N PHE A 191 -7.01 0.30 1.85
CA PHE A 191 -6.70 1.68 1.48
C PHE A 191 -5.53 2.22 2.31
N GLY A 192 -5.50 1.97 3.62
CA GLY A 192 -4.47 2.51 4.51
C GLY A 192 -3.05 2.16 4.09
N VAL A 193 -2.78 0.90 3.74
CA VAL A 193 -1.42 0.47 3.35
C VAL A 193 -0.91 1.23 2.12
N GLY A 194 -1.72 1.36 1.06
CA GLY A 194 -1.33 2.13 -0.12
C GLY A 194 -1.23 3.63 0.15
N PHE A 195 -2.16 4.19 0.95
CA PHE A 195 -2.17 5.61 1.26
C PHE A 195 -0.96 6.01 2.10
N VAL A 196 -0.56 5.14 3.03
CA VAL A 196 0.65 5.33 3.82
C VAL A 196 1.89 5.41 2.95
N GLN A 197 1.97 4.66 1.84
CA GLN A 197 3.11 4.74 0.89
C GLN A 197 3.22 6.11 0.23
N PHE A 198 2.09 6.70 -0.17
CA PHE A 198 2.04 8.08 -0.63
C PHE A 198 2.39 9.04 0.51
N TYR A 199 1.81 8.85 1.69
CA TYR A 199 2.04 9.73 2.83
C TYR A 199 3.51 9.78 3.25
N ILE A 200 4.23 8.66 3.33
CA ILE A 200 5.67 8.66 3.62
C ILE A 200 6.53 8.89 2.37
N SER A 201 5.91 9.19 1.23
CA SER A 201 6.56 9.50 -0.05
C SER A 201 7.47 8.40 -0.60
N TYR A 202 7.12 7.13 -0.38
CA TYR A 202 7.75 6.00 -1.09
C TYR A 202 7.30 5.92 -2.54
N HIS A 203 6.06 6.33 -2.79
CA HIS A 203 5.39 6.22 -4.07
C HIS A 203 4.66 7.51 -4.36
N LEU A 204 4.64 7.91 -5.63
CA LEU A 204 3.80 9.02 -6.08
C LEU A 204 2.32 8.62 -5.96
N TRP A 205 1.46 9.62 -5.85
CA TRP A 205 0.01 9.44 -5.78
C TRP A 205 -0.53 8.64 -6.96
N SER A 206 0.01 8.86 -8.17
CA SER A 206 -0.33 8.08 -9.36
C SER A 206 -0.03 6.60 -9.20
N ASP A 207 1.05 6.23 -8.52
CA ASP A 207 1.50 4.85 -8.37
C ASP A 207 0.55 4.10 -7.45
N VAL A 208 0.14 4.77 -6.37
CA VAL A 208 -0.83 4.26 -5.41
C VAL A 208 -2.19 4.09 -6.08
N LEU A 209 -2.66 5.08 -6.85
CA LEU A 209 -3.92 4.98 -7.60
C LEU A 209 -3.87 3.85 -8.64
N GLY A 210 -2.82 3.80 -9.46
CA GLY A 210 -2.63 2.73 -10.44
C GLY A 210 -2.60 1.36 -9.76
N GLY A 211 -1.94 1.27 -8.61
CA GLY A 211 -1.90 0.06 -7.82
C GLY A 211 -3.27 -0.36 -7.29
N TYR A 212 -4.06 0.55 -6.73
CA TYR A 212 -5.43 0.25 -6.30
C TYR A 212 -6.32 -0.23 -7.44
N LEU A 213 -6.23 0.40 -8.62
CA LEU A 213 -7.04 0.01 -9.77
C LEU A 213 -6.70 -1.40 -10.26
N ILE A 214 -5.41 -1.72 -10.38
CA ILE A 214 -4.95 -3.06 -10.75
C ILE A 214 -5.38 -4.09 -9.70
N GLY A 215 -5.16 -3.80 -8.41
CA GLY A 215 -5.54 -4.70 -7.32
C GLY A 215 -7.05 -4.93 -7.21
N ALA A 216 -7.86 -3.87 -7.40
CA ALA A 216 -9.31 -3.97 -7.41
C ALA A 216 -9.82 -4.77 -8.61
N GLY A 217 -9.28 -4.54 -9.82
CA GLY A 217 -9.62 -5.32 -11.00
C GLY A 217 -9.31 -6.81 -10.82
N ALA A 218 -8.12 -7.13 -10.30
CA ALA A 218 -7.72 -8.50 -9.96
C ALA A 218 -8.66 -9.14 -8.90
N ALA A 219 -9.07 -8.37 -7.89
CA ALA A 219 -9.99 -8.84 -6.87
C ALA A 219 -11.38 -9.13 -7.46
N CYS A 220 -11.89 -8.27 -8.34
CA CYS A 220 -13.16 -8.49 -9.04
C CYS A 220 -13.15 -9.82 -9.81
N CYS A 221 -12.10 -10.11 -10.57
CA CYS A 221 -11.95 -11.39 -11.28
C CYS A 221 -12.01 -12.60 -10.33
N THR A 222 -11.36 -12.50 -9.17
CA THR A 222 -11.38 -13.58 -8.15
C THR A 222 -12.76 -13.71 -7.51
N ILE A 223 -13.41 -12.60 -7.19
CA ILE A 223 -14.73 -12.55 -6.57
C ILE A 223 -15.81 -13.14 -7.51
N GLU A 224 -15.73 -12.88 -8.80
CA GLU A 224 -16.63 -13.46 -9.79
C GLU A 224 -16.56 -15.00 -9.79
N LEU A 225 -15.36 -15.57 -9.69
CA LEU A 225 -15.16 -17.01 -9.59
C LEU A 225 -15.73 -17.57 -8.29
N LEU A 226 -15.50 -16.87 -7.18
CA LEU A 226 -16.04 -17.23 -5.86
C LEU A 226 -17.58 -17.20 -5.84
N LEU A 227 -18.19 -16.22 -6.51
CA LEU A 227 -19.63 -16.10 -6.66
C LEU A 227 -20.19 -17.24 -7.52
N SER A 228 -19.52 -17.56 -8.63
CA SER A 228 -19.88 -18.66 -9.52
C SER A 228 -19.87 -20.02 -8.82
N ASP A 229 -18.84 -20.29 -8.01
CA ASP A 229 -18.76 -21.49 -7.18
C ASP A 229 -19.91 -21.59 -6.17
N LYS A 230 -20.25 -20.46 -5.54
CA LYS A 230 -21.36 -20.40 -4.60
C LYS A 230 -22.69 -20.70 -5.31
N LEU A 231 -22.98 -20.05 -6.44
CA LEU A 231 -24.22 -20.26 -7.20
C LEU A 231 -24.37 -21.72 -7.66
N GLN A 232 -23.28 -22.36 -8.10
CA GLN A 232 -23.32 -23.77 -8.50
C GLN A 232 -23.58 -24.72 -7.33
N ARG A 233 -23.21 -24.37 -6.10
CA ARG A 233 -23.59 -25.14 -4.90
C ARG A 233 -25.07 -25.05 -4.59
N TRP A 234 -25.69 -23.89 -4.78
CA TRP A 234 -27.14 -23.71 -4.54
C TRP A 234 -28.02 -24.44 -5.56
N ARG A 235 -27.49 -24.70 -6.77
CA ARG A 235 -28.21 -25.43 -7.83
C ARG A 235 -28.15 -26.96 -7.68
N LYS A 236 -27.33 -27.47 -6.75
CA LYS A 236 -27.22 -28.90 -6.43
C LYS A 236 -27.95 -29.19 -5.13
#